data_AF-A0A937RC02-F1
#
_entry.id   AF-A0A937RC02-F1
#
_cell.length_a   1.000
_cell.length_b   1.000
_cell.length_c   1.000
_cell.angle_alpha   90.00
_cell.angle_beta   90.00
_cell.angle_gamma   90.00
#
_symmetry.space_group_name_H-M   'P 1'
#
loop_
_entity.id
_entity.type
_entity.pdbx_description
1 polymer ?
#
loop_
_entity_poly.entity_id
_entity_poly.type
_entity_poly.pdbx_seq_one_letter_code
_entity_poly.pdbx_strand_id
1 'polypeptide(L)'
;MATIQSTQSADPLVELGRYFAVAAARAAGGEETPMFSGYMDAAWHRLLKEDPAGYTALAAEYAGGPVEHLPAVGTGLVEWVGAYEEAYGPLPDVWFTDAAGVLDVDARDAYRAAGQVIASWDCKPGLPAPRPPADTRAGC
;
A
#
# COMPACT_ATOMS: atom_id res chain seq x y z
N MET A 1 -27.50 -6.35 24.80
CA MET A 1 -27.39 -5.38 23.68
C MET A 1 -25.93 -5.29 23.31
N ALA A 2 -25.53 -5.85 22.16
CA ALA A 2 -24.16 -5.75 21.69
C ALA A 2 -24.01 -4.43 20.92
N THR A 3 -23.17 -3.54 21.43
CA THR A 3 -22.78 -2.30 20.76
C THR A 3 -21.91 -2.70 19.57
N ILE A 4 -22.45 -2.64 18.36
CA ILE A 4 -21.65 -2.63 17.14
C ILE A 4 -20.85 -1.32 17.15
N GLN A 5 -19.60 -1.39 17.60
CA GLN A 5 -18.62 -0.34 17.30
C GLN A 5 -18.53 -0.27 15.78
N SER A 6 -18.86 0.88 15.20
CA SER A 6 -18.61 1.15 13.78
C SER A 6 -17.10 1.04 13.55
N THR A 7 -16.65 -0.12 13.07
CA THR A 7 -15.33 -0.25 12.47
C THR A 7 -15.28 0.73 11.32
N GLN A 8 -14.27 1.61 11.33
CA GLN A 8 -14.08 2.64 10.33
C GLN A 8 -13.59 1.94 9.05
N SER A 9 -14.51 1.29 8.33
CA SER A 9 -14.22 0.57 7.09
C SER A 9 -13.96 1.61 5.99
N ALA A 10 -12.69 1.93 5.77
CA ALA A 10 -12.25 2.75 4.66
C ALA A 10 -12.49 2.02 3.32
N ASP A 11 -12.72 2.79 2.25
CA ASP A 11 -12.86 2.23 0.91
C ASP A 11 -11.53 1.62 0.46
N PRO A 12 -11.49 0.30 0.12
CA PRO A 12 -10.24 -0.35 -0.28
C PRO A 12 -9.59 0.28 -1.51
N LEU A 13 -10.33 0.94 -2.42
CA LEU A 13 -9.72 1.60 -3.57
C LEU A 13 -9.02 2.91 -3.18
N VAL A 14 -9.61 3.66 -2.24
CA VAL A 14 -8.96 4.86 -1.69
C VAL A 14 -7.69 4.49 -0.93
N GLU A 15 -7.77 3.44 -0.13
CA GLU A 15 -6.62 2.93 0.64
C GLU A 15 -5.51 2.37 -0.26
N LEU A 16 -5.88 1.68 -1.34
CA LEU A 16 -4.94 1.20 -2.34
C LEU A 16 -4.25 2.36 -3.07
N GLY A 17 -5.01 3.41 -3.40
CA GLY A 17 -4.46 4.65 -3.95
C GLY A 17 -3.44 5.30 -2.99
N ARG A 18 -3.81 5.49 -1.72
CA ARG A 18 -2.90 6.04 -0.69
C ARG A 18 -1.61 5.24 -0.58
N TYR A 19 -1.71 3.91 -0.62
CA TYR A 19 -0.56 3.03 -0.64
C TYR A 19 0.33 3.24 -1.88
N PHE A 20 -0.25 3.39 -3.07
CA PHE A 20 0.53 3.71 -4.27
C PHE A 20 1.23 5.06 -4.18
N ALA A 21 0.61 6.07 -3.56
CA ALA A 21 1.25 7.36 -3.32
C ALA A 21 2.47 7.23 -2.38
N VAL A 22 2.35 6.46 -1.28
CA VAL A 22 3.47 6.18 -0.37
C VAL A 22 4.58 5.41 -1.09
N ALA A 23 4.21 4.41 -1.89
CA ALA A 23 5.14 3.62 -2.67
C ALA A 23 5.92 4.49 -3.66
N ALA A 24 5.25 5.38 -4.40
CA ALA A 24 5.89 6.29 -5.34
C ALA A 24 6.87 7.25 -4.66
N ALA A 25 6.49 7.81 -3.50
CA ALA A 25 7.37 8.69 -2.73
C ALA A 25 8.63 7.96 -2.24
N ARG A 26 8.49 6.71 -1.77
CA ARG A 26 9.59 5.88 -1.26
C ARG A 26 10.49 5.33 -2.35
N ALA A 27 9.93 4.99 -3.52
CA ALA A 27 10.70 4.54 -4.67
C ALA A 27 11.72 5.58 -5.15
N ALA A 28 11.44 6.87 -4.97
CA ALA A 28 12.41 7.94 -5.24
C ALA A 28 13.67 7.87 -4.36
N GLY A 29 13.56 7.29 -3.16
CA GLY A 29 14.67 7.01 -2.24
C GLY A 29 15.27 5.60 -2.38
N GLY A 30 14.74 4.77 -3.28
CA GLY A 30 15.15 3.36 -3.43
C GLY A 30 14.60 2.43 -2.34
N GLU A 31 13.59 2.88 -1.60
CA GLU A 31 12.96 2.12 -0.52
C GLU A 31 11.79 1.28 -1.03
N GLU A 32 11.61 0.09 -0.48
CA GLU A 32 10.53 -0.82 -0.88
C GLU A 32 9.26 -0.62 -0.04
N THR A 33 8.13 -1.08 -0.57
CA THR A 33 6.82 -0.99 0.09
C THR A 33 6.06 -2.30 -0.02
N PRO A 34 6.43 -3.36 0.71
CA PRO A 34 5.74 -4.65 0.61
C PRO A 34 4.25 -4.59 0.99
N MET A 35 3.40 -5.34 0.28
CA MET A 35 1.98 -5.47 0.59
C MET A 35 1.77 -6.59 1.61
N PHE A 36 1.34 -6.25 2.82
CA PHE A 36 1.13 -7.24 3.89
C PHE A 36 -0.35 -7.61 4.12
N SER A 37 -1.28 -6.79 3.61
CA SER A 37 -2.70 -6.99 3.84
C SER A 37 -3.30 -7.88 2.76
N GLY A 38 -3.79 -9.06 3.15
CA GLY A 38 -4.46 -9.98 2.23
C GLY A 38 -5.74 -9.40 1.63
N TYR A 39 -6.48 -8.58 2.37
CA TYR A 39 -7.67 -7.90 1.85
C TYR A 39 -7.31 -6.87 0.76
N MET A 40 -6.28 -6.05 1.00
CA MET A 40 -5.81 -5.05 0.05
C MET A 40 -5.17 -5.69 -1.18
N ASP A 41 -4.40 -6.77 -1.01
CA ASP A 41 -3.87 -7.58 -2.11
C ASP A 41 -5.00 -8.15 -2.99
N ALA A 42 -6.04 -8.73 -2.37
CA ALA A 42 -7.20 -9.23 -3.08
C ALA A 42 -7.95 -8.13 -3.84
N ALA A 43 -8.07 -6.93 -3.25
CA ALA A 43 -8.67 -5.77 -3.91
C ALA A 43 -7.85 -5.31 -5.11
N TRP A 44 -6.52 -5.28 -4.97
CA TRP A 44 -5.60 -4.94 -6.06
C TRP A 44 -5.67 -5.96 -7.19
N HIS A 45 -5.60 -7.26 -6.88
CA HIS A 45 -5.75 -8.33 -7.87
C HIS A 45 -7.10 -8.28 -8.60
N ARG A 46 -8.18 -7.92 -7.90
CA ARG A 46 -9.50 -7.74 -8.51
C ARG A 46 -9.49 -6.57 -9.49
N LEU A 47 -9.00 -5.40 -9.07
CA LEU A 47 -8.92 -4.21 -9.91
C LEU A 47 -8.10 -4.47 -11.19
N LEU A 48 -6.95 -5.14 -11.06
CA LEU A 48 -6.10 -5.51 -12.20
C LEU A 48 -6.82 -6.40 -13.24
N LYS A 49 -7.70 -7.31 -12.78
CA LYS A 49 -8.37 -8.28 -13.66
C LYS A 49 -9.68 -7.75 -14.22
N GLU A 50 -10.44 -7.05 -13.41
CA GLU A 50 -11.83 -6.67 -13.71
C GLU A 50 -11.93 -5.26 -14.32
N ASP A 51 -11.05 -4.33 -13.92
CA ASP A 51 -11.03 -2.96 -14.44
C ASP A 51 -9.60 -2.42 -14.65
N PRO A 52 -8.90 -2.87 -15.71
CA PRO A 52 -7.56 -2.38 -16.04
C PRO A 52 -7.50 -0.87 -16.34
N ALA A 53 -8.61 -0.28 -16.80
CA ALA A 53 -8.69 1.15 -17.07
C ALA A 53 -8.76 1.95 -15.75
N GLY A 54 -9.60 1.52 -14.81
CA GLY A 54 -9.65 2.05 -13.46
C GLY A 54 -8.34 1.87 -12.71
N TYR A 55 -7.66 0.73 -12.89
CA TYR A 55 -6.31 0.52 -12.36
C TYR A 55 -5.32 1.59 -12.86
N THR A 56 -5.30 1.80 -14.18
CA THR A 56 -4.41 2.78 -14.82
C THR A 56 -4.70 4.19 -14.32
N ALA A 57 -5.99 4.55 -14.18
CA ALA A 57 -6.40 5.85 -13.65
C ALA A 57 -5.97 6.03 -12.19
N LEU A 58 -6.19 5.03 -11.33
CA LEU A 58 -5.80 5.06 -9.93
C LEU A 58 -4.27 5.19 -9.76
N ALA A 59 -3.51 4.43 -10.53
CA ALA A 59 -2.04 4.50 -10.53
C ALA A 59 -1.55 5.88 -11.00
N ALA A 60 -2.13 6.42 -12.07
CA ALA A 60 -1.79 7.75 -12.56
C ALA A 60 -2.14 8.85 -11.55
N GLU A 61 -3.29 8.74 -10.88
CA GLU A 61 -3.76 9.72 -9.90
C GLU A 61 -2.87 9.75 -8.65
N TYR A 62 -2.57 8.59 -8.06
CA TYR A 62 -1.89 8.52 -6.77
C TYR A 62 -0.36 8.36 -6.87
N ALA A 63 0.13 7.64 -7.88
CA ALA A 63 1.56 7.40 -8.07
C ALA A 63 2.18 8.23 -9.21
N GLY A 64 1.37 9.02 -9.93
CA GLY A 64 1.84 9.85 -11.05
C GLY A 64 2.27 9.05 -12.28
N GLY A 65 1.96 7.76 -12.34
CA GLY A 65 2.41 6.88 -13.41
C GLY A 65 1.99 5.42 -13.22
N PRO A 66 2.40 4.52 -14.12
CA PRO A 66 2.10 3.11 -14.00
C PRO A 66 2.74 2.52 -12.75
N VAL A 67 1.99 1.64 -12.08
CA VAL A 67 2.47 0.78 -11.00
C VAL A 67 2.42 -0.66 -11.54
N GLU A 68 3.48 -1.43 -11.33
CA GLU A 68 3.53 -2.85 -11.63
C GLU A 68 3.20 -3.65 -10.38
N HIS A 69 2.66 -4.86 -10.54
CA HIS A 69 2.48 -5.80 -9.44
C HIS A 69 3.59 -6.85 -9.49
N LEU A 70 4.55 -6.76 -8.56
CA LEU A 70 5.74 -7.62 -8.56
C LEU A 70 5.67 -8.65 -7.43
N PRO A 71 6.07 -9.91 -7.67
CA PRO A 71 6.26 -10.88 -6.60
C PRO A 71 7.43 -10.46 -5.72
N ALA A 72 7.22 -10.51 -4.40
CA ALA A 72 8.23 -10.22 -3.40
C ALA A 72 7.88 -10.96 -2.12
N VAL A 73 8.59 -12.03 -1.78
CA VAL A 73 8.32 -12.80 -0.56
C VAL A 73 9.22 -12.32 0.57
N GLY A 74 8.64 -12.03 1.72
CA GLY A 74 9.40 -11.62 2.89
C GLY A 74 8.58 -11.63 4.18
N THR A 75 9.28 -11.36 5.27
CA THR A 75 8.69 -11.19 6.59
C THR A 75 9.54 -10.23 7.41
N GLY A 76 8.91 -9.40 8.23
CA GLY A 76 9.61 -8.45 9.07
C GLY A 76 8.79 -7.20 9.35
N LEU A 77 9.49 -6.14 9.76
CA LEU A 77 8.90 -4.82 9.97
C LEU A 77 8.45 -4.22 8.62
N VAL A 78 7.23 -3.71 8.58
CA VAL A 78 6.69 -3.00 7.43
C VAL A 78 7.04 -1.51 7.57
N GLU A 79 8.21 -1.14 7.06
CA GLU A 79 8.81 0.19 7.31
C GLU A 79 8.03 1.35 6.69
N TRP A 80 7.20 1.10 5.67
CA TRP A 80 6.43 2.15 5.01
C TRP A 80 5.24 2.65 5.84
N VAL A 81 4.82 1.91 6.88
CA VAL A 81 3.67 2.28 7.71
C VAL A 81 3.83 3.67 8.33
N GLY A 82 5.04 4.03 8.78
CA GLY A 82 5.29 5.37 9.32
C GLY A 82 5.08 6.49 8.30
N ALA A 83 5.49 6.27 7.04
CA ALA A 83 5.26 7.23 5.96
C ALA A 83 3.78 7.34 5.58
N TYR A 84 3.04 6.23 5.66
CA TYR A 84 1.59 6.27 5.49
C TYR A 84 0.93 7.10 6.60
N GLU A 85 1.31 6.88 7.86
CA GLU A 85 0.75 7.59 9.00
C GLU A 85 1.00 9.09 8.96
N GLU A 86 2.21 9.49 8.59
CA GLU A 86 2.56 10.90 8.43
C GLU A 86 1.67 11.60 7.39
N ALA A 87 1.33 10.91 6.29
CA ALA A 87 0.53 11.46 5.20
C ALA A 87 -0.99 11.40 5.45
N TYR A 88 -1.49 10.30 6.04
CA TYR A 88 -2.93 9.99 6.06
C TYR A 88 -3.50 9.66 7.44
N GLY A 89 -2.65 9.57 8.47
CA GLY A 89 -3.02 9.11 9.81
C GLY A 89 -3.00 7.59 9.95
N PRO A 90 -3.50 7.06 11.08
CA PRO A 90 -3.40 5.64 11.41
C PRO A 90 -4.01 4.73 10.35
N LEU A 91 -3.41 3.56 10.15
CA LEU A 91 -3.94 2.54 9.24
C LEU A 91 -5.36 2.12 9.65
N PRO A 92 -6.34 2.21 8.74
CA PRO A 92 -7.69 1.71 8.99
C PRO A 92 -7.73 0.18 9.07
N ASP A 93 -8.82 -0.35 9.64
CA ASP A 93 -9.01 -1.78 9.92
C ASP A 93 -8.86 -2.67 8.66
N VAL A 94 -9.11 -2.14 7.46
CA VAL A 94 -8.97 -2.88 6.19
C VAL A 94 -7.54 -3.39 5.97
N TRP A 95 -6.52 -2.72 6.50
CA TRP A 95 -5.12 -3.18 6.42
C TRP A 95 -4.84 -4.42 7.27
N PHE A 96 -5.63 -4.65 8.32
CA PHE A 96 -5.52 -5.82 9.20
C PHE A 96 -6.57 -6.88 8.88
N THR A 97 -7.26 -6.74 7.75
CA THR A 97 -8.27 -7.68 7.28
C THR A 97 -7.63 -8.70 6.35
N ASP A 98 -7.97 -9.97 6.51
CA ASP A 98 -7.50 -11.05 5.63
C ASP A 98 -8.27 -11.07 4.30
N ALA A 99 -7.84 -11.94 3.38
CA ALA A 99 -8.48 -12.08 2.06
C ALA A 99 -9.95 -12.57 2.14
N ALA A 100 -10.36 -13.18 3.27
CA ALA A 100 -11.74 -13.61 3.51
C ALA A 100 -12.61 -12.50 4.13
N GLY A 101 -12.04 -11.32 4.43
CA GLY A 101 -12.75 -10.21 5.04
C GLY A 101 -12.81 -10.28 6.57
N VAL A 102 -11.99 -11.13 7.20
CA VAL A 102 -11.92 -11.26 8.67
C VAL A 102 -10.84 -10.33 9.21
N LEU A 103 -11.22 -9.44 10.13
CA LEU A 103 -10.30 -8.54 10.80
C LEU A 103 -9.45 -9.31 11.83
N ASP A 104 -8.13 -9.22 11.70
CA ASP A 104 -7.18 -9.61 12.74
C ASP A 104 -7.10 -8.51 13.81
N VAL A 105 -7.95 -8.68 14.83
CA VAL A 105 -8.08 -7.76 15.96
C VAL A 105 -6.78 -7.65 16.74
N ASP A 106 -6.04 -8.75 16.89
CA ASP A 106 -4.81 -8.80 17.68
C ASP A 106 -3.68 -8.06 16.95
N ALA A 107 -3.53 -8.27 15.64
CA ALA A 107 -2.56 -7.55 14.82
C ALA A 107 -2.84 -6.04 14.79
N ARG A 108 -4.11 -5.65 14.64
CA ARG A 108 -4.54 -4.26 14.69
C ARG A 108 -4.25 -3.62 16.05
N ASP A 109 -4.54 -4.30 17.15
CA ASP A 109 -4.33 -3.76 18.49
C ASP A 109 -2.85 -3.68 18.85
N ALA A 110 -2.05 -4.67 18.43
CA ALA A 110 -0.60 -4.62 18.53
C ALA A 110 -0.04 -3.41 17.77
N TYR A 111 -0.51 -3.17 16.53
CA TYR A 111 -0.17 -1.98 15.76
C TYR A 111 -0.55 -0.68 16.49
N ARG A 112 -1.79 -0.56 16.99
CA ARG A 112 -2.23 0.65 17.71
C ARG A 112 -1.44 0.92 18.99
N ALA A 113 -0.95 -0.14 19.65
CA ALA A 113 -0.15 -0.01 20.86
C ALA A 113 1.32 0.33 20.57
N ALA A 114 1.90 -0.25 19.51
CA ALA A 114 3.34 -0.15 19.23
C ALA A 114 3.71 0.85 18.11
N GLY A 115 2.75 1.25 17.28
CA GLY A 115 2.98 2.06 16.08
C GLY A 115 3.77 1.32 14.98
N GLN A 116 3.80 -0.02 15.03
CA GLN A 116 4.59 -0.85 14.12
C GLN A 116 3.78 -2.05 13.65
N VAL A 117 4.03 -2.46 12.40
CA VAL A 117 3.46 -3.67 11.81
C VAL A 117 4.58 -4.65 11.51
N ILE A 118 4.50 -5.85 12.08
CA ILE A 118 5.37 -6.98 11.73
C ILE A 118 4.51 -8.01 11.02
N ALA A 119 4.81 -8.30 9.76
CA ALA A 119 3.98 -9.16 8.93
C ALA A 119 4.82 -9.93 7.91
N SER A 120 4.18 -10.86 7.20
CA SER A 120 4.69 -11.46 5.97
C SER A 120 4.01 -10.85 4.75
N TRP A 121 4.67 -10.92 3.60
CA TRP A 121 4.18 -10.43 2.33
C TRP A 121 4.69 -11.32 1.19
N ASP A 122 3.99 -11.29 0.05
CA ASP A 122 4.34 -12.02 -1.17
C ASP A 122 4.32 -11.15 -2.44
N CYS A 123 3.89 -9.89 -2.34
CA CYS A 123 3.91 -8.93 -3.43
C CYS A 123 4.31 -7.50 -2.99
N LYS A 124 4.65 -6.67 -3.98
CA LYS A 124 4.94 -5.25 -3.82
C LYS A 124 4.68 -4.47 -5.13
N PRO A 125 4.49 -3.15 -5.08
CA PRO A 125 4.47 -2.29 -6.25
C PRO A 125 5.86 -2.20 -6.86
N GLY A 126 5.93 -2.42 -8.16
CA GLY A 126 7.03 -2.00 -9.01
C GLY A 126 6.77 -0.60 -9.51
N LEU A 127 7.61 0.35 -9.12
CA LEU A 127 7.56 1.70 -9.66
C LEU A 127 8.79 1.92 -10.52
N PRO A 128 8.67 2.65 -11.65
CA PRO A 128 9.83 3.03 -12.42
C PRO A 128 10.79 3.78 -11.49
N ALA A 129 12.07 3.38 -11.49
CA ALA A 129 13.10 4.08 -10.73
C ALA A 129 13.04 5.58 -11.05
N PRO A 130 13.35 6.46 -10.07
CA PRO A 130 13.48 7.87 -10.36
C PRO A 130 14.40 8.02 -11.56
N ARG A 131 13.88 8.66 -12.61
CA ARG A 131 14.67 8.88 -13.83
C ARG A 131 15.93 9.62 -13.38
N PRO A 132 17.15 9.12 -13.67
CA PRO A 132 18.35 9.88 -13.35
C PRO A 132 18.16 11.28 -13.96
N PRO A 133 18.61 12.35 -13.27
CA PRO A 133 18.50 13.70 -13.82
C PRO A 133 19.02 13.64 -15.25
N ALA A 134 18.22 14.13 -16.20
CA ALA A 134 18.58 14.12 -17.59
C ALA A 134 19.97 14.76 -17.67
N ASP A 135 20.95 13.96 -18.08
CA ASP A 135 22.33 14.39 -18.15
C ASP A 135 22.33 15.59 -19.11
N THR A 136 22.38 16.81 -18.57
CA THR A 136 22.49 18.04 -19.34
C THR A 136 23.89 18.10 -19.93
N ARG A 137 24.17 17.18 -20.84
CA ARG A 137 25.23 17.29 -21.84
C ARG A 137 24.62 17.87 -23.11
N ALA A 138 24.15 19.11 -22.98
CA ALA A 138 24.28 20.11 -24.02
C ALA A 138 25.44 21.00 -23.53
N GLY A 139 26.67 20.88 -24.01
CA GLY A 139 27.03 21.03 -25.41
C GLY A 139 27.82 22.34 -25.51
N CYS A 140 29.14 22.23 -25.44
CA CYS A 140 30.18 23.02 -26.11
C CYS A 140 31.56 22.51 -25.67
#